data_AF-A0A4U1F7N4-F1
#
_entry.id   AF-A0A4U1F7N4-F1
#
_cell.length_a   1.000
_cell.length_b   1.000
_cell.length_c   1.000
_cell.angle_alpha   90.00
_cell.angle_beta   90.00
_cell.angle_gamma   90.00
#
_symmetry.space_group_name_H-M   'P 1'
#
loop_
_entity.id
_entity.type
_entity.pdbx_description
1 polymer ?
#
loop_
_entity_poly.entity_id
_entity_poly.type
_entity_poly.pdbx_seq_one_letter_code
_entity_poly.pdbx_strand_id
1 'polypeptide(L)'
;MLVPAVARMLTCCCLLCVFQGGIHTSVQCKLRYGPLAYLLGERTTKKLTGKSRVITVDGNICSGKGRLAEEIAEKLGLKHFPEAGIHYAASTTGDGKPLDTQLSSNCSLEKFYDDPKSNDGNSYRLQSWLYASRLLQYADALEHVLSTGQGVVLERSVYSDFVFVEAMYRQGFIRKQCVDHYNEVKKVTICEYLPPHVVIYVDVPVPEIQSRIQKKGNPHEMKITSAYLQSIENAYKRTFLPEMSEKCEVLQYSAREAQDAEKVVEDVEYLKCEEGPWLDQDDRTFHSLRMRVQNKLEVLNYTTIPVYLPEVTIGSHQSDRVFHEFMEVRPSSAGSQTTGTKSLL
;
A
#
# COMPACT_ATOMS: atom_id res chain seq x y z
N MET A 1 66.37 43.84 6.69
CA MET A 1 67.36 43.67 5.59
C MET A 1 67.06 42.34 4.93
N LEU A 2 66.98 42.17 3.62
CA LEU A 2 66.89 43.06 2.46
C LEU A 2 66.59 42.09 1.29
N VAL A 3 65.59 42.37 0.46
CA VAL A 3 65.42 41.73 -0.86
C VAL A 3 66.36 42.44 -1.85
N PRO A 4 66.98 41.77 -2.84
CA PRO A 4 66.57 41.91 -4.27
C PRO A 4 66.71 40.60 -5.10
N ALA A 5 65.77 40.22 -5.99
CA ALA A 5 65.56 40.63 -7.40
C ALA A 5 66.56 39.95 -8.39
N VAL A 6 66.24 39.40 -9.59
CA VAL A 6 65.62 39.97 -10.81
C VAL A 6 65.45 38.87 -11.92
N ALA A 7 64.46 39.08 -12.82
CA ALA A 7 64.31 38.67 -14.26
C ALA A 7 64.05 37.19 -14.66
N ARG A 8 62.90 36.87 -15.30
CA ARG A 8 62.53 36.90 -16.77
C ARG A 8 63.35 35.88 -17.60
N MET A 9 62.84 35.03 -18.51
CA MET A 9 61.84 35.23 -19.57
C MET A 9 61.56 33.89 -20.31
N LEU A 10 60.35 33.71 -20.87
CA LEU A 10 59.95 33.03 -22.13
C LEU A 10 60.43 31.60 -22.51
N THR A 11 59.48 30.66 -22.68
CA THR A 11 59.14 29.91 -23.94
C THR A 11 58.12 28.78 -23.60
N CYS A 12 56.87 28.83 -24.09
CA CYS A 12 56.36 28.23 -25.32
C CYS A 12 56.53 26.69 -25.42
N CYS A 13 55.49 25.90 -25.11
CA CYS A 13 55.03 24.80 -25.97
C CYS A 13 53.82 24.03 -25.39
N CYS A 14 53.03 23.51 -26.34
CA CYS A 14 52.07 22.40 -26.23
C CYS A 14 50.70 22.69 -25.59
N LEU A 15 49.78 23.15 -26.45
CA LEU A 15 48.39 22.67 -26.43
C LEU A 15 48.40 21.13 -26.44
N LEU A 16 48.02 20.53 -25.34
CA LEU A 16 47.47 19.17 -25.30
C LEU A 16 46.03 19.31 -24.83
N CYS A 17 45.10 19.26 -25.80
CA CYS A 17 43.69 19.03 -25.55
C CYS A 17 43.54 17.70 -24.81
N VAL A 18 43.45 17.75 -23.48
CA VAL A 18 42.90 16.66 -22.69
C VAL A 18 41.40 16.70 -22.94
N PHE A 19 40.91 15.80 -23.79
CA PHE A 19 39.49 15.45 -23.86
C PHE A 19 39.10 14.87 -22.50
N GLN A 20 38.74 15.77 -21.57
CA GLN A 20 38.10 15.40 -20.32
C GLN A 20 36.68 15.02 -20.70
N GLY A 21 36.47 13.72 -20.95
CA GLY A 21 35.15 13.11 -21.05
C GLY A 21 34.47 13.24 -19.69
N GLY A 22 33.97 14.45 -19.41
CA GLY A 22 33.10 14.71 -18.28
C GLY A 22 31.80 13.97 -18.56
N ILE A 23 31.65 12.78 -17.97
CA ILE A 23 30.31 12.27 -17.73
C ILE A 23 29.69 13.28 -16.78
N HIS A 24 28.84 14.12 -17.35
CA HIS A 24 28.02 15.05 -16.60
C HIS A 24 27.03 14.18 -15.81
N THR A 25 27.42 13.72 -14.63
CA THR A 25 26.49 13.08 -13.69
C THR A 25 25.68 14.19 -13.02
N SER A 26 24.77 14.79 -13.78
CA SER A 26 23.72 15.63 -13.25
C SER A 26 22.45 14.81 -13.08
N VAL A 27 21.80 15.04 -11.94
CA VAL A 27 20.59 14.39 -11.43
C VAL A 27 20.86 13.01 -10.81
N GLN A 28 20.83 12.95 -9.48
CA GLN A 28 20.48 11.72 -8.74
C GLN A 28 19.04 11.33 -9.12
N CYS A 29 18.85 10.84 -10.34
CA CYS A 29 17.63 10.15 -10.70
C CYS A 29 17.75 8.80 -10.00
N LYS A 30 16.85 8.49 -9.07
CA LYS A 30 16.71 7.11 -8.57
C LYS A 30 16.38 6.26 -9.80
N LEU A 31 17.40 5.68 -10.43
CA LEU A 31 17.24 4.89 -11.64
C LEU A 31 16.24 3.78 -11.35
N ARG A 32 15.17 3.73 -12.15
CA ARG A 32 14.16 2.69 -12.04
C ARG A 32 14.82 1.35 -12.41
N TYR A 33 14.54 0.32 -11.62
CA TYR A 33 14.88 -1.05 -11.99
C TYR A 33 14.26 -1.39 -13.36
N GLY A 34 14.96 -2.19 -14.15
CA GLY A 34 14.57 -2.50 -15.51
C GLY A 34 15.24 -3.77 -16.04
N PRO A 35 14.91 -4.17 -17.28
CA PRO A 35 15.51 -5.34 -17.92
C PRO A 35 17.04 -5.26 -17.99
N LEU A 36 17.59 -4.05 -18.17
CA LEU A 36 19.03 -3.80 -18.17
C LEU A 36 19.67 -4.10 -16.81
N ALA A 37 19.04 -3.70 -15.70
CA ALA A 37 19.56 -3.99 -14.36
C ALA A 37 19.56 -5.50 -14.06
N TYR A 38 18.53 -6.21 -14.52
CA TYR A 38 18.46 -7.67 -14.45
C TYR A 38 19.55 -8.36 -15.28
N LEU A 39 19.80 -7.86 -16.49
CA LEU A 39 20.87 -8.36 -17.38
C LEU A 39 22.27 -8.10 -16.80
N LEU A 40 22.47 -6.93 -16.18
CA LEU A 40 23.70 -6.54 -15.49
C LEU A 40 23.94 -7.32 -14.17
N GLY A 41 23.03 -8.23 -13.80
CA GLY A 41 23.24 -9.20 -12.73
C GLY A 41 22.55 -8.87 -11.41
N GLU A 42 21.69 -7.83 -11.36
CA GLU A 42 20.86 -7.55 -10.19
C GLU A 42 19.70 -8.56 -10.11
N ARG A 43 19.97 -9.68 -9.42
CA ARG A 43 19.01 -10.74 -9.12
C ARG A 43 18.39 -10.53 -7.74
N THR A 44 17.08 -10.72 -7.66
CA THR A 44 16.34 -10.54 -6.41
C THR A 44 16.61 -11.66 -5.41
N THR A 45 16.76 -12.91 -5.87
CA THR A 45 17.11 -14.05 -5.00
C THR A 45 18.38 -13.84 -4.19
N LYS A 46 19.39 -13.16 -4.74
CA LYS A 46 20.64 -12.83 -4.03
C LYS A 46 20.44 -11.93 -2.80
N LYS A 47 19.37 -11.13 -2.79
CA LYS A 47 19.04 -10.19 -1.71
C LYS A 47 18.05 -10.79 -0.72
N LEU A 48 17.26 -11.78 -1.13
CA LEU A 48 16.31 -12.45 -0.26
C LEU A 48 17.06 -13.35 0.72
N THR A 49 16.75 -13.18 2.00
CA THR A 49 17.26 -13.97 3.12
C THR A 49 16.10 -14.71 3.78
N GLY A 50 16.36 -15.68 4.65
CA GLY A 50 15.30 -16.37 5.41
C GLY A 50 14.46 -15.45 6.31
N LYS A 51 14.93 -14.22 6.57
CA LYS A 51 14.25 -13.17 7.33
C LYS A 51 13.41 -12.22 6.46
N SER A 52 13.47 -12.35 5.14
CA SER A 52 12.78 -11.50 4.18
C SER A 52 11.30 -11.91 4.04
N ARG A 53 10.55 -11.86 5.13
CA ARG A 53 9.15 -12.31 5.19
C ARG A 53 8.18 -11.16 5.06
N VAL A 54 7.05 -11.41 4.41
CA VAL A 54 5.88 -10.52 4.39
C VAL A 54 4.92 -11.01 5.45
N ILE A 55 4.72 -10.23 6.50
CA ILE A 55 3.85 -10.55 7.63
C ILE A 55 2.66 -9.61 7.59
N THR A 56 1.44 -10.14 7.71
CA THR A 56 0.22 -9.33 7.78
C THR A 56 -0.47 -9.54 9.12
N VAL A 57 -0.71 -8.46 9.85
CA VAL A 57 -1.46 -8.48 11.11
C VAL A 57 -2.91 -8.13 10.82
N ASP A 58 -3.78 -9.11 10.97
CA ASP A 58 -5.21 -9.05 10.73
C ASP A 58 -6.01 -9.12 12.03
N GLY A 59 -7.19 -8.52 12.00
CA GLY A 59 -8.06 -8.46 13.17
C GLY A 59 -9.21 -7.49 12.98
N ASN A 60 -10.18 -7.60 13.88
CA ASN A 60 -11.36 -6.74 13.88
C ASN A 60 -11.00 -5.27 14.16
N ILE A 61 -11.98 -4.39 14.01
CA ILE A 61 -11.83 -2.96 14.31
C ILE A 61 -11.45 -2.81 15.80
N CYS A 62 -10.50 -1.93 16.11
CA CYS A 62 -10.02 -1.69 17.48
C CYS A 62 -9.44 -2.92 18.23
N SER A 63 -8.98 -3.96 17.53
CA SER A 63 -8.29 -5.10 18.15
C SER A 63 -6.91 -4.77 18.74
N GLY A 64 -6.35 -3.58 18.46
CA GLY A 64 -4.99 -3.20 18.89
C GLY A 64 -3.87 -3.63 17.92
N LYS A 65 -4.25 -4.10 16.73
CA LYS A 65 -3.35 -4.65 15.71
C LYS A 65 -2.19 -3.72 15.31
N GLY A 66 -2.40 -2.41 15.26
CA GLY A 66 -1.36 -1.50 14.78
C GLY A 66 -0.18 -1.39 15.74
N ARG A 67 -0.47 -1.35 17.04
CA ARG A 67 0.58 -1.39 18.07
C ARG A 67 1.36 -2.71 18.03
N LEU A 68 0.66 -3.84 17.89
CA LEU A 68 1.31 -5.14 17.75
C LEU A 68 2.19 -5.21 16.49
N ALA A 69 1.71 -4.68 15.37
CA ALA A 69 2.46 -4.64 14.12
C ALA A 69 3.73 -3.79 14.22
N GLU A 70 3.67 -2.65 14.92
CA GLU A 70 4.82 -1.79 15.19
C GLU A 70 5.85 -2.50 16.08
N GLU A 71 5.42 -3.10 17.19
CA GLU A 71 6.29 -3.84 18.12
C GLU A 71 6.97 -5.05 17.44
N ILE A 72 6.24 -5.79 16.58
CA ILE A 72 6.80 -6.90 15.79
C ILE A 72 7.85 -6.38 14.80
N ALA A 73 7.57 -5.27 14.12
CA ALA A 73 8.47 -4.69 13.14
C ALA A 73 9.79 -4.21 13.79
N GLU A 74 9.71 -3.57 14.96
CA GLU A 74 10.87 -3.13 15.72
C GLU A 74 11.74 -4.31 16.18
N LYS A 75 11.13 -5.36 16.74
CA LYS A 75 11.87 -6.54 17.25
C LYS A 75 12.52 -7.35 16.14
N LEU A 76 11.83 -7.57 15.02
CA LEU A 76 12.35 -8.34 13.88
C LEU A 76 13.22 -7.50 12.92
N GLY A 77 13.29 -6.18 13.12
CA GLY A 77 14.00 -5.25 12.22
C GLY A 77 13.34 -5.15 10.84
N LEU A 78 12.03 -5.34 10.77
CA LEU A 78 11.24 -5.26 9.54
C LEU A 78 10.70 -3.86 9.34
N LYS A 79 10.32 -3.53 8.10
CA LYS A 79 9.66 -2.25 7.83
C LYS A 79 8.17 -2.36 8.15
N HIS A 80 7.68 -1.53 9.06
CA HIS A 80 6.26 -1.38 9.33
C HIS A 80 5.59 -0.49 8.28
N PHE A 81 4.43 -0.91 7.80
CA PHE A 81 3.52 -0.11 7.00
C PHE A 81 2.20 0.05 7.76
N PRO A 82 1.81 1.29 8.14
CA PRO A 82 0.59 1.54 8.89
C PRO A 82 -0.65 1.27 8.05
N GLU A 83 -1.82 1.03 8.66
CA GLU A 83 -3.06 0.72 7.94
C GLU A 83 -3.38 1.76 6.83
N ALA A 84 -3.58 1.30 5.59
CA ALA A 84 -3.92 2.17 4.47
C ALA A 84 -5.31 2.80 4.66
N GLY A 85 -5.31 4.11 4.93
CA GLY A 85 -6.51 4.95 4.92
C GLY A 85 -6.79 5.59 3.56
N ILE A 86 -7.80 6.45 3.51
CA ILE A 86 -8.24 7.19 2.31
C ILE A 86 -7.11 8.01 1.69
N HIS A 87 -6.22 8.56 2.54
CA HIS A 87 -5.13 9.44 2.11
C HIS A 87 -3.81 8.72 1.80
N TYR A 88 -3.76 7.38 1.83
CA TYR A 88 -2.51 6.62 1.61
C TYR A 88 -1.84 6.99 0.28
N ALA A 89 -2.62 7.05 -0.81
CA ALA A 89 -2.10 7.40 -2.13
C ALA A 89 -1.48 8.81 -2.17
N ALA A 90 -2.07 9.78 -1.46
CA ALA A 90 -1.57 11.16 -1.37
C ALA A 90 -0.30 11.25 -0.51
N SER A 91 -0.20 10.45 0.56
CA SER A 91 1.01 10.40 1.38
C SER A 91 2.20 9.80 0.63
N THR A 92 1.95 8.80 -0.21
CA THR A 92 3.02 8.14 -1.00
C THR A 92 3.38 8.94 -2.25
N THR A 93 2.42 9.62 -2.86
CA THR A 93 2.57 10.30 -4.15
C THR A 93 2.35 11.82 -3.99
N GLY A 94 3.41 12.56 -3.65
CA GLY A 94 3.38 14.03 -3.61
C GLY A 94 4.12 14.62 -2.41
N ASP A 95 3.64 15.76 -1.92
CA ASP A 95 4.24 16.51 -0.80
C ASP A 95 4.02 15.86 0.58
N GLY A 96 3.44 14.65 0.61
CA GLY A 96 3.11 13.92 1.85
C GLY A 96 1.93 14.49 2.64
N LYS A 97 1.30 15.58 2.16
CA LYS A 97 0.12 16.19 2.79
C LYS A 97 -1.17 15.51 2.30
N PRO A 98 -2.15 15.28 3.19
CA PRO A 98 -3.45 14.78 2.78
C PRO A 98 -4.11 15.80 1.85
N LEU A 99 -4.59 15.30 0.71
CA LEU A 99 -5.39 16.08 -0.23
C LEU A 99 -6.79 16.31 0.33
N ASP A 100 -7.45 17.37 -0.13
CA ASP A 100 -8.84 17.63 0.24
C ASP A 100 -9.74 16.43 -0.10
N THR A 101 -10.81 16.24 0.67
CA THR A 101 -11.72 15.09 0.55
C THR A 101 -12.38 15.04 -0.83
N GLN A 102 -12.61 16.21 -1.44
CA GLN A 102 -13.19 16.31 -2.77
C GLN A 102 -12.26 15.78 -3.87
N LEU A 103 -10.96 16.00 -3.70
CA LEU A 103 -9.92 15.57 -4.64
C LEU A 103 -9.47 14.12 -4.38
N SER A 104 -9.57 13.65 -3.13
CA SER A 104 -9.01 12.37 -2.70
C SER A 104 -9.99 11.19 -2.70
N SER A 105 -11.21 11.35 -3.21
CA SER A 105 -12.18 10.28 -3.60
C SER A 105 -13.65 10.64 -3.40
N ASN A 106 -13.99 11.83 -2.89
CA ASN A 106 -15.35 12.16 -2.43
C ASN A 106 -15.89 11.14 -1.42
N CYS A 107 -15.04 10.36 -0.73
CA CYS A 107 -15.45 9.35 0.23
C CYS A 107 -15.11 9.80 1.65
N SER A 108 -16.04 9.58 2.58
CA SER A 108 -15.81 9.84 4.00
C SER A 108 -16.18 8.61 4.83
N LEU A 109 -15.23 8.18 5.67
CA LEU A 109 -15.43 7.12 6.63
C LEU A 109 -16.38 7.55 7.75
N GLU A 110 -16.35 8.82 8.13
CA GLU A 110 -17.26 9.40 9.13
C GLU A 110 -18.71 9.33 8.64
N LYS A 111 -18.93 9.72 7.38
CA LYS A 111 -20.26 9.62 6.74
C LYS A 111 -20.76 8.18 6.65
N PHE A 112 -19.85 7.22 6.43
CA PHE A 112 -20.20 5.79 6.44
C PHE A 112 -20.67 5.32 7.82
N TYR A 113 -20.02 5.77 8.90
CA TYR A 113 -20.46 5.39 10.26
C TYR A 113 -21.74 6.10 10.69
N ASP A 114 -21.99 7.32 10.20
CA ASP A 114 -23.20 8.08 10.50
C ASP A 114 -24.43 7.54 9.77
N ASP A 115 -24.32 7.28 8.47
CA ASP A 115 -25.40 6.72 7.65
C ASP A 115 -24.85 5.74 6.60
N PRO A 116 -24.65 4.46 6.98
CA PRO A 116 -24.13 3.45 6.06
C PRO A 116 -25.15 3.04 4.97
N LYS A 117 -26.43 3.42 5.11
CA LYS A 117 -27.50 3.14 4.14
C LYS A 117 -27.83 4.33 3.25
N SER A 118 -26.97 5.35 3.25
CA SER A 118 -27.16 6.53 2.43
C SER A 118 -27.29 6.19 0.95
N ASN A 119 -28.26 6.80 0.27
CA ASN A 119 -28.52 6.64 -1.15
C ASN A 119 -27.38 7.18 -2.05
N ASP A 120 -26.42 7.91 -1.46
CA ASP A 120 -25.30 8.52 -2.18
C ASP A 120 -24.24 7.50 -2.64
N GLY A 121 -24.38 6.23 -2.24
CA GLY A 121 -23.44 5.16 -2.61
C GLY A 121 -22.08 5.23 -1.92
N ASN A 122 -21.94 6.09 -0.90
CA ASN A 122 -20.68 6.32 -0.19
C ASN A 122 -20.08 5.03 0.39
N SER A 123 -20.92 4.11 0.89
CA SER A 123 -20.48 2.86 1.50
C SER A 123 -19.64 2.00 0.54
N TYR A 124 -20.13 1.79 -0.68
CA TYR A 124 -19.40 1.01 -1.66
C TYR A 124 -18.24 1.78 -2.27
N ARG A 125 -18.41 3.07 -2.56
CA ARG A 125 -17.33 3.92 -3.11
C ARG A 125 -16.12 3.99 -2.18
N LEU A 126 -16.37 4.14 -0.88
CA LEU A 126 -15.33 4.12 0.15
C LEU A 126 -14.61 2.77 0.18
N GLN A 127 -15.36 1.67 0.11
CA GLN A 127 -14.77 0.33 0.13
C GLN A 127 -13.89 0.07 -1.10
N SER A 128 -14.34 0.44 -2.30
CA SER A 128 -13.54 0.33 -3.52
C SER A 128 -12.28 1.19 -3.46
N TRP A 129 -12.37 2.39 -2.87
CA TRP A 129 -11.20 3.26 -2.66
C TRP A 129 -10.21 2.70 -1.64
N LEU A 130 -10.69 2.14 -0.53
CA LEU A 130 -9.86 1.46 0.47
C LEU A 130 -9.18 0.23 -0.13
N TYR A 131 -9.90 -0.53 -0.97
CA TYR A 131 -9.33 -1.66 -1.71
C TYR A 131 -8.17 -1.22 -2.61
N ALA A 132 -8.36 -0.19 -3.42
CA ALA A 132 -7.30 0.36 -4.28
C ALA A 132 -6.10 0.87 -3.47
N SER A 133 -6.35 1.53 -2.33
CA SER A 133 -5.30 2.02 -1.44
C SER A 133 -4.49 0.87 -0.80
N ARG A 134 -5.16 -0.20 -0.37
CA ARG A 134 -4.51 -1.42 0.15
C ARG A 134 -3.75 -2.17 -0.93
N LEU A 135 -4.24 -2.18 -2.17
CA LEU A 135 -3.54 -2.78 -3.30
C LEU A 135 -2.24 -2.01 -3.60
N LEU A 136 -2.31 -0.68 -3.58
CA LEU A 136 -1.13 0.18 -3.73
C LEU A 136 -0.12 -0.06 -2.61
N GLN A 137 -0.58 -0.13 -1.37
CA GLN A 137 0.26 -0.45 -0.22
C GLN A 137 0.92 -1.82 -0.34
N TYR A 138 0.18 -2.84 -0.80
CA TYR A 138 0.72 -4.16 -1.00
C TYR A 138 1.80 -4.17 -2.09
N ALA A 139 1.59 -3.41 -3.18
CA ALA A 139 2.61 -3.23 -4.22
C ALA A 139 3.85 -2.51 -3.68
N ASP A 140 3.70 -1.49 -2.83
CA ASP A 140 4.83 -0.80 -2.18
C ASP A 140 5.61 -1.73 -1.24
N ALA A 141 4.90 -2.57 -0.49
CA ALA A 141 5.50 -3.57 0.40
C ALA A 141 6.30 -4.61 -0.40
N LEU A 142 5.72 -5.17 -1.47
CA LEU A 142 6.42 -6.11 -2.35
C LEU A 142 7.61 -5.45 -3.05
N GLU A 143 7.48 -4.21 -3.51
CA GLU A 143 8.61 -3.48 -4.09
C GLU A 143 9.75 -3.33 -3.09
N HIS A 144 9.44 -3.01 -1.81
CA HIS A 144 10.44 -2.90 -0.75
C HIS A 144 11.15 -4.23 -0.50
N VAL A 145 10.41 -5.33 -0.36
CA VAL A 145 10.96 -6.67 -0.14
C VAL A 145 11.85 -7.11 -1.31
N LEU A 146 11.38 -6.94 -2.55
CA LEU A 146 12.09 -7.39 -3.75
C LEU A 146 13.31 -6.53 -4.10
N SER A 147 13.36 -5.28 -3.62
CA SER A 147 14.47 -4.35 -3.90
C SER A 147 15.55 -4.37 -2.82
N THR A 148 15.15 -4.43 -1.54
CA THR A 148 16.05 -4.34 -0.38
C THR A 148 16.35 -5.69 0.25
N GLY A 149 15.46 -6.68 0.11
CA GLY A 149 15.52 -7.92 0.87
C GLY A 149 15.08 -7.78 2.32
N GLN A 150 14.64 -6.60 2.78
CA GLN A 150 14.09 -6.44 4.12
C GLN A 150 12.64 -6.91 4.14
N GLY A 151 12.26 -7.74 5.12
CA GLY A 151 10.88 -8.13 5.33
C GLY A 151 9.99 -6.95 5.75
N VAL A 152 8.68 -7.15 5.66
CA VAL A 152 7.68 -6.10 5.83
C VAL A 152 6.55 -6.59 6.71
N VAL A 153 6.09 -5.73 7.62
CA VAL A 153 4.87 -5.94 8.42
C VAL A 153 3.78 -4.99 7.92
N LEU A 154 2.63 -5.56 7.58
CA LEU A 154 1.46 -4.84 7.09
C LEU A 154 0.30 -4.94 8.08
N GLU A 155 -0.42 -3.85 8.27
CA GLU A 155 -1.70 -3.85 8.98
C GLU A 155 -2.86 -4.08 8.02
N ARG A 156 -3.44 -5.27 8.07
CA ARG A 156 -4.41 -5.80 7.09
C ARG A 156 -3.86 -5.84 5.67
N SER A 157 -4.33 -6.81 4.90
CA SER A 157 -3.91 -6.98 3.52
C SER A 157 -5.09 -6.86 2.56
N VAL A 158 -4.80 -6.86 1.26
CA VAL A 158 -5.82 -6.96 0.20
C VAL A 158 -6.65 -8.23 0.38
N TYR A 159 -6.05 -9.29 0.93
CA TYR A 159 -6.71 -10.57 1.17
C TYR A 159 -7.75 -10.51 2.28
N SER A 160 -7.65 -9.61 3.26
CA SER A 160 -8.63 -9.51 4.34
C SER A 160 -9.75 -8.50 4.06
N ASP A 161 -9.68 -7.76 2.95
CA ASP A 161 -10.65 -6.71 2.63
C ASP A 161 -12.07 -7.25 2.34
N PHE A 162 -12.19 -8.44 1.73
CA PHE A 162 -13.50 -9.00 1.36
C PHE A 162 -14.40 -9.28 2.58
N VAL A 163 -13.80 -9.46 3.76
CA VAL A 163 -14.52 -9.67 5.02
C VAL A 163 -15.41 -8.47 5.34
N PHE A 164 -14.94 -7.24 5.05
CA PHE A 164 -15.72 -6.02 5.23
C PHE A 164 -16.86 -5.94 4.22
N VAL A 165 -16.60 -6.30 2.96
CA VAL A 165 -17.63 -6.35 1.90
C VAL A 165 -18.74 -7.34 2.28
N GLU A 166 -18.39 -8.55 2.71
CA GLU A 166 -19.36 -9.57 3.12
C GLU A 166 -20.18 -9.10 4.34
N ALA A 167 -19.52 -8.48 5.32
CA ALA A 167 -20.20 -7.92 6.49
C ALA A 167 -21.17 -6.79 6.11
N MET A 168 -20.76 -5.87 5.22
CA MET A 168 -21.61 -4.79 4.73
C MET A 168 -22.81 -5.32 3.94
N TYR A 169 -22.62 -6.38 3.14
CA TYR A 169 -23.69 -7.03 2.41
C TYR A 169 -24.72 -7.67 3.35
N ARG A 170 -24.26 -8.38 4.39
CA ARG A 170 -25.15 -9.00 5.39
C ARG A 170 -25.98 -7.99 6.18
N GLN A 171 -25.43 -6.81 6.45
CA GLN A 171 -26.17 -5.73 7.11
C GLN A 171 -27.08 -4.94 6.15
N GLY A 172 -27.03 -5.23 4.85
CA GLY A 172 -27.81 -4.54 3.83
C GLY A 172 -27.34 -3.11 3.57
N PHE A 173 -26.05 -2.82 3.74
CA PHE A 173 -25.45 -1.52 3.42
C PHE A 173 -25.08 -1.41 1.94
N ILE A 174 -24.82 -2.53 1.28
CA ILE A 174 -24.46 -2.59 -0.15
C ILE A 174 -25.37 -3.54 -0.91
N ARG A 175 -25.54 -3.26 -2.20
CA ARG A 175 -26.36 -4.09 -3.11
C ARG A 175 -25.56 -5.30 -3.58
N LYS A 176 -26.26 -6.35 -4.02
CA LYS A 176 -25.62 -7.57 -4.56
C LYS A 176 -24.72 -7.26 -5.77
N GLN A 177 -25.16 -6.37 -6.65
CA GLN A 177 -24.38 -5.93 -7.83
C GLN A 177 -23.02 -5.33 -7.45
N CYS A 178 -22.94 -4.64 -6.32
CA CYS A 178 -21.67 -4.09 -5.80
C CYS A 178 -20.73 -5.20 -5.32
N VAL A 179 -21.27 -6.26 -4.71
CA VAL A 179 -20.49 -7.44 -4.30
C VAL A 179 -19.96 -8.17 -5.54
N ASP A 180 -20.79 -8.33 -6.58
CA ASP A 180 -20.39 -8.98 -7.82
C ASP A 180 -19.25 -8.21 -8.52
N HIS A 181 -19.36 -6.88 -8.63
CA HIS A 181 -18.28 -6.03 -9.15
C HIS A 181 -17.01 -6.13 -8.31
N TYR A 182 -17.13 -6.12 -6.97
CA TYR A 182 -15.98 -6.30 -6.10
C TYR A 182 -15.27 -7.64 -6.34
N ASN A 183 -16.04 -8.73 -6.51
CA ASN A 183 -15.48 -10.05 -6.79
C ASN A 183 -14.79 -10.12 -8.15
N GLU A 184 -15.29 -9.42 -9.17
CA GLU A 184 -14.60 -9.29 -10.46
C GLU A 184 -13.25 -8.57 -10.31
N VAL A 185 -13.24 -7.41 -9.64
CA VAL A 185 -12.00 -6.66 -9.34
C VAL A 185 -11.02 -7.53 -8.55
N LYS A 186 -11.50 -8.18 -7.49
CA LYS A 186 -10.70 -9.07 -6.63
C LYS A 186 -10.05 -10.20 -7.45
N LYS A 187 -10.82 -10.84 -8.34
CA LYS A 187 -10.34 -11.97 -9.15
C LYS A 187 -9.24 -11.55 -10.13
N VAL A 188 -9.35 -10.38 -10.74
CA VAL A 188 -8.35 -9.91 -11.72
C VAL A 188 -7.09 -9.39 -11.02
N THR A 189 -7.24 -8.71 -9.88
CA THR A 189 -6.10 -8.10 -9.17
C THR A 189 -5.32 -9.09 -8.31
N ILE A 190 -5.98 -9.95 -7.52
CA ILE A 190 -5.28 -10.83 -6.56
C ILE A 190 -4.43 -11.90 -7.25
N CYS A 191 -4.85 -12.42 -8.40
CA CYS A 191 -4.12 -13.48 -9.11
C CYS A 191 -2.72 -13.06 -9.58
N GLU A 192 -2.41 -11.76 -9.59
CA GLU A 192 -1.12 -11.24 -10.05
C GLU A 192 -0.08 -11.12 -8.94
N TYR A 193 -0.49 -11.27 -7.67
CA TYR A 193 0.37 -11.09 -6.52
C TYR A 193 0.50 -12.38 -5.71
N LEU A 194 1.66 -12.54 -5.09
CA LEU A 194 1.88 -13.61 -4.13
C LEU A 194 1.16 -13.27 -2.82
N PRO A 195 0.62 -14.26 -2.09
CA PRO A 195 0.04 -14.06 -0.77
C PRO A 195 1.13 -13.73 0.28
N PRO A 196 0.80 -13.24 1.47
CA PRO A 196 1.81 -13.04 2.53
C PRO A 196 2.46 -14.36 2.97
N HIS A 197 3.55 -14.31 3.72
CA HIS A 197 4.17 -15.54 4.27
C HIS A 197 3.47 -15.97 5.56
N VAL A 198 3.19 -15.01 6.43
CA VAL A 198 2.58 -15.23 7.74
C VAL A 198 1.41 -14.28 7.93
N VAL A 199 0.27 -14.83 8.33
CA VAL A 199 -0.92 -14.06 8.71
C VAL A 199 -1.10 -14.19 10.22
N ILE A 200 -1.03 -13.07 10.94
CA ILE A 200 -1.24 -13.00 12.38
C ILE A 200 -2.66 -12.51 12.62
N TYR A 201 -3.56 -13.38 13.09
CA TYR A 201 -4.94 -13.02 13.40
C TYR A 201 -5.13 -12.79 14.90
N VAL A 202 -5.57 -11.59 15.26
CA VAL A 202 -5.89 -11.22 16.64
C VAL A 202 -7.38 -11.39 16.92
N ASP A 203 -7.72 -12.45 17.67
CA ASP A 203 -9.08 -12.76 18.09
C ASP A 203 -9.46 -11.94 19.33
N VAL A 204 -10.41 -11.03 19.16
CA VAL A 204 -10.96 -10.20 20.22
C VAL A 204 -12.48 -10.33 20.17
N PRO A 205 -13.14 -10.70 21.27
CA PRO A 205 -14.58 -10.87 21.28
C PRO A 205 -15.30 -9.54 21.05
N VAL A 206 -16.39 -9.53 20.27
CA VAL A 206 -17.24 -8.35 20.00
C VAL A 206 -17.56 -7.49 21.24
N PRO A 207 -18.00 -8.03 22.40
CA PRO A 207 -18.31 -7.19 23.56
C PRO A 207 -17.09 -6.41 24.09
N GLU A 208 -15.89 -6.99 24.00
CA GLU A 208 -14.66 -6.31 24.37
C GLU A 208 -14.30 -5.23 23.35
N ILE A 209 -14.48 -5.51 22.05
CA ILE A 209 -14.27 -4.52 20.98
C ILE A 209 -15.18 -3.31 21.19
N GLN A 210 -16.46 -3.52 21.48
CA GLN A 210 -17.40 -2.42 21.75
C GLN A 210 -16.95 -1.58 22.96
N SER A 211 -16.48 -2.23 24.01
CA SER A 211 -15.94 -1.54 25.18
C SER A 211 -14.69 -0.71 24.83
N ARG A 212 -13.82 -1.22 23.95
CA ARG A 212 -12.63 -0.50 23.45
C ARG A 212 -13.01 0.69 22.56
N ILE A 213 -14.01 0.53 21.70
CA ILE A 213 -14.54 1.61 20.86
C ILE A 213 -15.11 2.74 21.73
N GLN A 214 -15.89 2.39 22.76
CA GLN A 214 -16.42 3.37 23.72
C GLN A 214 -15.30 4.10 24.49
N LYS A 215 -14.25 3.38 24.91
CA LYS A 215 -13.08 3.99 25.57
C LYS A 215 -12.30 4.94 24.68
N LYS A 216 -12.19 4.64 23.38
CA LYS A 216 -11.52 5.50 22.39
C LYS A 216 -12.27 6.82 22.19
N GLY A 217 -13.59 6.83 22.40
CA GLY A 217 -14.41 8.05 22.46
C GLY A 217 -14.62 8.75 21.11
N ASN A 218 -14.37 8.08 19.98
CA ASN A 218 -14.63 8.66 18.66
C ASN A 218 -16.15 8.63 18.37
N PRO A 219 -16.82 9.79 18.21
CA PRO A 219 -18.27 9.86 18.09
C PRO A 219 -18.83 9.12 16.87
N HIS A 220 -18.05 9.00 15.79
CA HIS A 220 -18.47 8.27 14.59
C HIS A 220 -18.31 6.76 14.77
N GLU A 221 -17.17 6.28 15.28
CA GLU A 221 -16.95 4.85 15.51
C GLU A 221 -17.91 4.26 16.56
N MET A 222 -18.39 5.07 17.50
CA MET A 222 -19.39 4.63 18.50
C MET A 222 -20.74 4.24 17.89
N LYS A 223 -21.06 4.67 16.66
CA LYS A 223 -22.32 4.34 15.98
C LYS A 223 -22.30 2.97 15.30
N ILE A 224 -21.17 2.27 15.33
CA ILE A 224 -21.03 0.94 14.73
C ILE A 224 -21.92 -0.07 15.45
N THR A 225 -22.72 -0.81 14.70
CA THR A 225 -23.61 -1.83 15.24
C THR A 225 -22.85 -3.08 15.71
N SER A 226 -23.29 -3.69 16.81
CA SER A 226 -22.76 -4.99 17.28
C SER A 226 -22.88 -6.07 16.20
N ALA A 227 -24.00 -6.10 15.49
CA ALA A 227 -24.29 -7.05 14.42
C ALA A 227 -23.27 -6.95 13.27
N TYR A 228 -22.81 -5.74 12.94
CA TYR A 228 -21.76 -5.54 11.94
C TYR A 228 -20.42 -6.11 12.39
N LEU A 229 -19.99 -5.80 13.63
CA LEU A 229 -18.74 -6.34 14.20
C LEU A 229 -18.75 -7.87 14.28
N GLN A 230 -19.89 -8.46 14.64
CA GLN A 230 -20.07 -9.91 14.68
C GLN A 230 -20.07 -10.52 13.27
N SER A 231 -20.61 -9.81 12.28
CA SER A 231 -20.56 -10.24 10.88
C SER A 231 -19.13 -10.27 10.34
N ILE A 232 -18.31 -9.28 10.71
CA ILE A 232 -16.87 -9.24 10.39
C ILE A 232 -16.15 -10.43 11.04
N GLU A 233 -16.34 -10.64 12.34
CA GLU A 233 -15.69 -11.76 13.05
C GLU A 233 -16.05 -13.12 12.44
N ASN A 234 -17.35 -13.31 12.12
CA ASN A 234 -17.82 -14.53 11.46
C ASN A 234 -17.21 -14.73 10.06
N ALA A 235 -17.08 -13.65 9.28
CA ALA A 235 -16.49 -13.73 7.95
C ALA A 235 -14.97 -13.99 8.00
N TYR A 236 -14.26 -13.45 9.01
CA TYR A 236 -12.87 -13.81 9.28
C TYR A 236 -12.74 -15.31 9.57
N LYS A 237 -13.50 -15.81 10.56
CA LYS A 237 -13.39 -17.21 11.02
C LYS A 237 -13.85 -18.23 9.98
N ARG A 238 -14.90 -17.92 9.21
CA ARG A 238 -15.51 -18.88 8.27
C ARG A 238 -14.83 -18.91 6.90
N THR A 239 -14.35 -17.78 6.41
CA THR A 239 -13.89 -17.66 5.02
C THR A 239 -12.40 -17.33 4.94
N PHE A 240 -11.94 -16.32 5.68
CA PHE A 240 -10.56 -15.84 5.57
C PHE A 240 -9.53 -16.80 6.16
N LEU A 241 -9.72 -17.28 7.39
CA LEU A 241 -8.75 -18.17 8.03
C LEU A 241 -8.56 -19.49 7.26
N PRO A 242 -9.63 -20.17 6.78
CA PRO A 242 -9.46 -21.36 5.94
C PRO A 242 -8.72 -21.06 4.63
N GLU A 243 -9.09 -19.99 3.91
CA GLU A 243 -8.44 -19.63 2.63
C GLU A 243 -6.95 -19.30 2.82
N MET A 244 -6.60 -18.63 3.91
CA MET A 244 -5.20 -18.31 4.22
C MET A 244 -4.42 -19.54 4.68
N SER A 245 -5.04 -20.45 5.44
CA SER A 245 -4.36 -21.67 5.90
C SER A 245 -3.93 -22.61 4.78
N GLU A 246 -4.59 -22.54 3.61
CA GLU A 246 -4.18 -23.30 2.41
C GLU A 246 -2.96 -22.68 1.69
N LYS A 247 -2.70 -21.39 1.89
CA LYS A 247 -1.73 -20.62 1.11
C LYS A 247 -0.51 -20.17 1.92
N CYS A 248 -0.69 -20.00 3.23
CA CYS A 248 0.21 -19.31 4.14
C CYS A 248 0.11 -19.90 5.56
N GLU A 249 1.14 -19.65 6.35
CA GLU A 249 1.11 -19.96 7.79
C GLU A 249 0.23 -18.94 8.53
N VAL A 250 -0.73 -19.44 9.30
CA VAL A 250 -1.68 -18.61 10.06
C VAL A 250 -1.44 -18.79 11.54
N LEU A 251 -1.15 -17.69 12.24
CA LEU A 251 -1.00 -17.65 13.69
C LEU A 251 -2.20 -16.94 14.31
N GLN A 252 -2.92 -17.63 15.20
CA GLN A 252 -4.07 -17.07 15.90
C GLN A 252 -3.71 -16.76 17.35
N TYR A 253 -3.94 -15.52 17.76
CA TYR A 253 -3.70 -15.06 19.13
C TYR A 253 -4.97 -14.52 19.77
N SER A 254 -5.15 -14.80 21.05
CA SER A 254 -6.17 -14.13 21.85
C SER A 254 -5.78 -12.69 22.18
N ALA A 255 -6.77 -11.85 22.53
CA ALA A 255 -6.57 -10.46 22.94
C ALA A 255 -5.52 -10.23 24.05
N ARG A 256 -5.28 -11.23 24.91
CA ARG A 256 -4.29 -11.16 26.00
C ARG A 256 -2.91 -11.53 25.52
N GLU A 257 -2.80 -12.59 24.73
CA GLU A 257 -1.52 -13.04 24.15
C GLU A 257 -0.99 -12.04 23.14
N ALA A 258 -1.88 -11.37 22.40
CA ALA A 258 -1.51 -10.30 21.47
C ALA A 258 -0.90 -9.07 22.15
N GLN A 259 -0.92 -8.96 23.48
CA GLN A 259 -0.18 -7.91 24.21
C GLN A 259 1.29 -8.28 24.42
N ASP A 260 1.62 -9.57 24.35
CA ASP A 260 2.97 -10.07 24.48
C ASP A 260 3.59 -10.25 23.09
N ALA A 261 4.16 -9.16 22.57
CA ALA A 261 4.84 -9.17 21.27
C ALA A 261 6.09 -10.08 21.27
N GLU A 262 6.67 -10.37 22.43
CA GLU A 262 7.83 -11.27 22.56
C GLU A 262 7.46 -12.70 22.14
N LYS A 263 6.38 -13.22 22.73
CA LYS A 263 5.83 -14.53 22.35
C LYS A 263 5.52 -14.62 20.85
N VAL A 264 4.86 -13.59 20.30
CA VAL A 264 4.49 -13.58 18.88
C VAL A 264 5.73 -13.60 17.97
N VAL A 265 6.78 -12.87 18.35
CA VAL A 265 8.04 -12.83 17.60
C VAL A 265 8.76 -14.18 17.66
N GLU A 266 8.82 -14.82 18.83
CA GLU A 266 9.39 -16.16 18.98
C GLU A 266 8.66 -17.15 18.07
N ASP A 267 7.34 -17.20 18.12
CA ASP A 267 6.52 -18.08 17.29
C ASP A 267 6.78 -17.84 15.79
N VAL A 268 6.92 -16.58 15.36
CA VAL A 268 7.25 -16.22 13.98
C VAL A 268 8.66 -16.67 13.57
N GLU A 269 9.65 -16.59 14.46
CA GLU A 269 11.01 -17.05 14.19
C GLU A 269 11.11 -18.58 14.10
N TYR A 270 10.35 -19.30 14.92
CA TYR A 270 10.30 -20.77 14.90
C TYR A 270 9.56 -21.32 13.68
N LEU A 271 8.66 -20.55 13.06
CA LEU A 271 7.98 -20.96 11.83
C LEU A 271 9.00 -21.20 10.70
N LYS A 272 9.01 -22.42 10.21
CA LYS A 272 9.63 -22.77 8.94
C LYS A 272 8.56 -22.66 7.87
N CYS A 273 8.61 -21.60 7.07
CA CYS A 273 7.73 -21.45 5.91
C CYS A 273 8.18 -22.43 4.82
N GLU A 274 7.81 -23.70 4.96
CA GLU A 274 8.13 -24.79 4.03
C GLU A 274 7.05 -24.97 2.95
N GLU A 275 5.90 -24.30 3.11
CA GLU A 275 4.77 -24.35 2.20
C GLU A 275 4.43 -22.96 1.63
N GLY A 276 3.93 -22.95 0.40
CA GLY A 276 3.40 -21.76 -0.25
C GLY A 276 4.06 -21.41 -1.59
N PRO A 277 3.40 -20.56 -2.39
CA PRO A 277 3.81 -20.26 -3.77
C PRO A 277 5.11 -19.46 -3.87
N TRP A 278 5.69 -19.03 -2.74
CA TRP A 278 6.96 -18.29 -2.68
C TRP A 278 8.17 -19.17 -3.01
N LEU A 279 8.12 -20.46 -2.69
CA LEU A 279 9.22 -21.39 -2.93
C LEU A 279 9.38 -21.76 -4.40
N ASP A 280 8.28 -21.76 -5.15
CA ASP A 280 8.25 -22.09 -6.59
C ASP A 280 8.71 -20.92 -7.49
N GLN A 281 9.13 -19.79 -6.91
CA GLN A 281 9.45 -18.58 -7.67
C GLN A 281 10.90 -18.55 -8.15
N ASP A 282 11.07 -18.36 -9.45
CA ASP A 282 12.36 -18.13 -10.08
C ASP A 282 12.76 -16.64 -10.09
N ASP A 283 14.05 -16.37 -10.33
CA ASP A 283 14.54 -15.01 -10.59
C ASP A 283 13.76 -14.27 -11.69
N ARG A 284 13.23 -15.02 -12.68
CA ARG A 284 12.41 -14.47 -13.76
C ARG A 284 11.03 -14.02 -13.28
N THR A 285 10.37 -14.83 -12.45
CA THR A 285 9.03 -14.49 -11.94
C THR A 285 9.12 -13.33 -10.96
N PHE A 286 10.15 -13.31 -10.10
CA PHE A 286 10.45 -12.16 -9.25
C PHE A 286 10.80 -10.89 -10.05
N HIS A 287 11.53 -11.02 -11.16
CA HIS A 287 11.79 -9.89 -12.06
C HIS A 287 10.50 -9.32 -12.64
N SER A 288 9.60 -10.16 -13.18
CA SER A 288 8.31 -9.70 -13.70
C SER A 288 7.44 -9.07 -12.62
N LEU A 289 7.39 -9.67 -11.43
CA LEU A 289 6.64 -9.13 -10.30
C LEU A 289 7.21 -7.76 -9.88
N ARG A 290 8.54 -7.63 -9.79
CA ARG A 290 9.22 -6.37 -9.45
C ARG A 290 8.95 -5.26 -10.47
N MET A 291 8.99 -5.57 -11.77
CA MET A 291 8.65 -4.61 -12.83
C MET A 291 7.21 -4.11 -12.69
N ARG A 292 6.28 -5.02 -12.36
CA ARG A 292 4.85 -4.71 -12.21
C ARG A 292 4.57 -3.83 -10.99
N VAL A 293 5.06 -4.23 -9.81
CA VAL A 293 4.80 -3.48 -8.55
C VAL A 293 5.41 -2.08 -8.56
N GLN A 294 6.47 -1.87 -9.34
CA GLN A 294 7.09 -0.56 -9.52
C GLN A 294 6.21 0.40 -10.34
N ASN A 295 5.40 -0.12 -11.26
CA ASN A 295 4.48 0.67 -12.07
C ASN A 295 3.11 0.79 -11.40
N LYS A 296 2.94 1.81 -10.56
CA LYS A 296 1.70 2.01 -9.78
C LYS A 296 0.45 2.19 -10.64
N LEU A 297 0.58 2.72 -11.86
CA LEU A 297 -0.55 2.84 -12.79
C LEU A 297 -1.01 1.48 -13.31
N GLU A 298 -0.07 0.57 -13.57
CA GLU A 298 -0.38 -0.79 -14.03
C GLU A 298 -1.01 -1.64 -12.92
N VAL A 299 -0.52 -1.47 -11.68
CA VAL A 299 -1.14 -2.06 -10.47
C VAL A 299 -2.61 -1.62 -10.35
N LEU A 300 -2.89 -0.33 -10.55
CA LEU A 300 -4.23 0.22 -10.39
C LEU A 300 -5.12 0.04 -11.62
N ASN A 301 -4.57 -0.34 -12.78
CA ASN A 301 -5.32 -0.45 -14.03
C ASN A 301 -6.54 -1.40 -13.90
N TYR A 302 -6.38 -2.50 -13.18
CA TYR A 302 -7.43 -3.49 -12.96
C TYR A 302 -8.41 -3.14 -11.83
N THR A 303 -8.17 -2.06 -11.10
CA THR A 303 -9.13 -1.54 -10.11
C THR A 303 -10.23 -0.73 -10.78
N THR A 304 -9.97 -0.14 -11.95
CA THR A 304 -10.93 0.63 -12.74
C THR A 304 -11.52 -0.20 -13.87
N ILE A 305 -12.42 -1.12 -13.52
CA ILE A 305 -13.12 -1.96 -14.51
C ILE A 305 -14.25 -1.14 -15.15
N PRO A 306 -14.46 -1.22 -16.49
CA PRO A 306 -15.52 -0.51 -17.20
C PRO A 306 -16.91 -1.14 -16.98
N VAL A 307 -17.28 -1.35 -15.72
CA VAL A 307 -18.62 -1.80 -15.29
C VAL A 307 -19.32 -0.62 -14.62
N TYR A 308 -20.41 -0.17 -15.24
CA TYR A 308 -21.16 0.98 -14.76
C TYR A 308 -22.04 0.62 -13.57
N LEU A 309 -21.74 1.23 -12.44
CA LEU A 309 -22.48 1.09 -11.18
C LEU A 309 -22.77 2.49 -10.63
N PRO A 310 -24.01 2.80 -10.25
CA PRO A 310 -24.39 4.13 -9.74
C PRO A 310 -23.53 4.66 -8.59
N GLU A 311 -23.00 3.79 -7.72
CA GLU A 311 -22.21 4.18 -6.56
C GLU A 311 -20.77 4.63 -6.89
N VAL A 312 -20.18 4.07 -7.96
CA VAL A 312 -18.77 4.31 -8.34
C VAL A 312 -18.63 5.09 -9.64
N THR A 313 -19.64 5.05 -10.52
CA THR A 313 -19.62 5.79 -11.78
C THR A 313 -19.84 7.27 -11.51
N ILE A 314 -18.85 8.07 -11.91
CA ILE A 314 -18.90 9.53 -11.84
C ILE A 314 -19.28 10.07 -13.22
N GLY A 315 -20.15 11.07 -13.25
CA GLY A 315 -20.53 11.74 -14.51
C GLY A 315 -19.36 12.51 -15.12
N SER A 316 -19.26 12.54 -16.45
CA SER A 316 -18.15 13.17 -17.19
C SER A 316 -17.89 14.62 -16.78
N HIS A 317 -18.94 15.43 -16.62
CA HIS A 317 -18.82 16.83 -16.21
C HIS A 317 -18.22 17.00 -14.81
N GLN A 318 -18.58 16.12 -13.88
CA GLN A 318 -18.03 16.15 -12.52
C GLN A 318 -16.58 15.70 -12.52
N SER A 319 -16.25 14.63 -13.26
CA SER A 319 -14.88 14.16 -13.40
C SER A 319 -13.95 15.20 -14.01
N ASP A 320 -14.40 15.90 -15.07
CA ASP A 320 -13.63 16.95 -15.74
C ASP A 320 -13.34 18.12 -14.80
N ARG A 321 -14.35 18.58 -14.05
CA ARG A 321 -14.19 19.63 -13.06
C ARG A 321 -13.18 19.26 -11.97
N VAL A 322 -13.33 18.08 -11.36
CA VAL A 322 -12.42 17.61 -10.30
C VAL A 322 -11.01 17.43 -10.83
N PHE A 323 -10.86 16.97 -12.08
CA PHE A 323 -9.56 16.83 -12.72
C PHE A 323 -8.87 18.19 -12.93
N HIS A 324 -9.60 19.20 -13.38
CA HIS A 324 -9.06 20.56 -13.50
C HIS A 324 -8.67 21.15 -12.14
N GLU A 325 -9.52 21.02 -11.12
CA GLU A 325 -9.21 21.45 -9.74
C GLU A 325 -7.95 20.73 -9.20
N PHE A 326 -7.80 19.43 -9.46
CA PHE A 326 -6.60 18.68 -9.09
C PHE A 326 -5.32 19.17 -9.79
N MET A 327 -5.44 19.53 -11.07
CA MET A 327 -4.31 20.05 -11.87
C MET A 327 -3.85 21.43 -11.37
N GLU A 328 -4.77 22.27 -10.86
CA GLU A 328 -4.45 23.58 -10.30
C GLU A 328 -3.74 23.49 -8.94
N VAL A 329 -4.10 22.50 -8.12
CA VAL A 329 -3.53 22.31 -6.76
C VAL A 329 -2.10 21.75 -6.80
N ARG A 330 -1.70 21.04 -7.86
CA ARG A 330 -0.39 20.39 -7.94
C ARG A 330 0.72 21.46 -8.05
N PRO A 331 1.59 21.65 -7.03
CA PRO A 331 2.73 22.53 -7.19
C PRO A 331 3.66 21.94 -8.24
N SER A 332 4.16 22.82 -9.10
CA SER A 332 5.02 22.61 -10.26
C SER A 332 6.31 21.83 -9.97
N SER A 333 6.18 20.52 -9.74
CA SER A 333 7.29 19.57 -9.53
C SER A 333 7.32 18.44 -10.56
N ALA A 334 6.51 18.54 -11.62
CA ALA A 334 6.67 17.76 -12.85
C ALA A 334 6.76 18.75 -14.02
N GLY A 335 7.93 18.83 -14.64
CA GLY A 335 8.24 19.88 -15.61
C GLY A 335 7.32 19.85 -16.83
N SER A 336 6.83 21.02 -17.21
CA SER A 336 7.03 21.48 -18.59
C SER A 336 7.18 22.98 -18.63
N GLN A 337 8.24 23.40 -19.31
CA GLN A 337 8.23 24.62 -20.10
C GLN A 337 6.96 24.60 -20.98
N THR A 338 5.92 25.33 -20.60
CA THR A 338 4.95 25.83 -21.58
C THR A 338 5.31 27.27 -21.83
N THR A 339 6.10 27.46 -22.89
CA THR A 339 6.21 28.74 -23.59
C THR A 339 4.81 29.31 -23.81
N GLY A 340 4.65 30.57 -23.44
CA GLY A 340 3.37 31.24 -23.49
C GLY A 340 2.73 31.24 -24.86
N THR A 341 1.41 31.14 -24.86
CA THR A 341 0.57 31.85 -25.82
C THR A 341 -0.77 32.10 -25.14
N LYS A 342 -0.91 33.29 -24.57
CA LYS A 342 -2.23 33.89 -24.38
C LYS A 342 -2.79 34.11 -25.79
N SER A 343 -3.69 33.25 -26.24
CA SER A 343 -4.60 33.59 -27.32
C SER A 343 -5.83 34.23 -26.70
N LEU A 344 -5.92 35.55 -26.87
CA LEU A 344 -7.17 36.29 -26.92
C LEU A 344 -8.17 35.56 -27.83
N LEU A 345 -9.37 35.31 -27.30
CA LEU A 345 -10.67 35.65 -27.91
C LEU A 345 -11.79 35.45 -26.89
#